data_AF-A0A522UH91-F1
#
_entry.id   AF-A0A522UH91-F1
#
_cell.length_a   1.000
_cell.length_b   1.000
_cell.length_c   1.000
_cell.angle_alpha   90.00
_cell.angle_beta   90.00
_cell.angle_gamma   90.00
#
_symmetry.space_group_name_H-M   'P 1'
#
loop_
_entity.id
_entity.type
_entity.pdbx_description
1 polymer ?
#
loop_
_entity_poly.entity_id
_entity_poly.type
_entity_poly.pdbx_seq_one_letter_code
_entity_poly.pdbx_strand_id
1 'polypeptide(L)'
;MELMVRNPEKKKLTLSIDSEVIEKAKELGLNLSEITEKALKISSLSPNDDKIATPDKLREVYVDVLKKISKILLKWDIHLKIGSYTDLVEFADSDGKKSSHYIDFDYLLSPNEVSLWGYSSEEPEKIWQFDDEKLPINKFYPPDKIITNLIDDLYKKSKCNKEIINKLQILKNILELTDLTK
;
A
#
# COMPACT_ATOMS: atom_id res chain seq x y z
N MET A 1 -41.18 -28.12 -19.10
CA MET A 1 -40.00 -28.36 -18.24
C MET A 1 -39.42 -26.99 -17.90
N GLU A 2 -39.75 -26.44 -16.74
CA GLU A 2 -39.15 -25.20 -16.24
C GLU A 2 -37.76 -25.51 -15.69
N LEU A 3 -36.74 -24.84 -16.22
CA LEU A 3 -35.38 -24.92 -15.70
C LEU A 3 -35.32 -24.06 -14.43
N MET A 4 -35.22 -24.71 -13.27
CA MET A 4 -34.84 -24.05 -12.02
C MET A 4 -33.43 -23.45 -12.19
N VAL A 5 -33.36 -22.13 -12.34
CA VAL A 5 -32.12 -21.37 -12.22
C VAL A 5 -31.67 -21.45 -10.77
N ARG A 6 -30.74 -22.37 -10.45
CA ARG A 6 -30.06 -22.39 -9.15
C ARG A 6 -29.24 -21.10 -9.03
N ASN A 7 -29.68 -20.21 -8.17
CA ASN A 7 -28.89 -19.03 -7.80
C ASN A 7 -27.56 -19.52 -7.20
N PRO A 8 -26.41 -19.00 -7.66
CA PRO A 8 -25.12 -19.41 -7.11
C PRO A 8 -25.07 -19.09 -5.62
N GLU A 9 -24.67 -20.09 -4.80
CA GLU A 9 -24.51 -19.90 -3.36
C GLU A 9 -23.48 -18.79 -3.09
N LYS A 10 -23.94 -17.71 -2.48
CA LYS A 10 -23.07 -16.60 -2.07
C LYS A 10 -22.26 -17.05 -0.85
N LYS A 11 -20.94 -17.23 -1.03
CA LYS A 11 -20.01 -17.45 0.08
C LYS A 11 -19.63 -16.11 0.72
N LYS A 12 -19.71 -16.04 2.05
CA LYS A 12 -19.28 -14.86 2.83
C LYS A 12 -17.79 -14.98 3.10
N LEU A 13 -16.99 -14.12 2.45
CA LEU A 13 -15.58 -13.95 2.73
C LEU A 13 -15.41 -12.83 3.77
N THR A 14 -14.59 -13.04 4.80
CA THR A 14 -14.35 -12.07 5.88
C THR A 14 -12.87 -11.75 5.96
N LEU A 15 -12.55 -10.46 5.92
CA LEU A 15 -11.20 -9.93 6.14
C LEU A 15 -11.12 -9.52 7.61
N SER A 16 -10.13 -10.02 8.34
CA SER A 16 -9.88 -9.59 9.71
C SER A 16 -9.05 -8.31 9.66
N ILE A 17 -9.71 -7.16 9.84
CA ILE A 17 -9.05 -5.86 10.00
C ILE A 17 -9.27 -5.41 11.44
N ASP A 18 -8.22 -4.88 12.06
CA ASP A 18 -8.30 -4.32 13.41
C ASP A 18 -9.36 -3.20 13.51
N SER A 19 -10.09 -3.19 14.63
CA SER A 19 -11.16 -2.20 14.85
C SER A 19 -10.65 -0.76 14.79
N GLU A 20 -9.43 -0.52 15.26
CA GLU A 20 -8.79 0.80 15.20
C GLU A 20 -8.63 1.29 13.75
N VAL A 21 -8.25 0.40 12.84
CA VAL A 21 -8.08 0.70 11.42
C VAL A 21 -9.44 1.07 10.79
N ILE A 22 -10.52 0.40 11.20
CA ILE A 22 -11.87 0.73 10.77
C ILE A 22 -12.27 2.13 11.24
N GLU A 23 -11.99 2.48 12.49
CA GLU A 23 -12.29 3.83 13.02
C GLU A 23 -11.48 4.92 12.31
N LYS A 24 -10.19 4.70 12.06
CA LYS A 24 -9.35 5.62 11.26
C LYS A 24 -9.95 5.87 9.87
N ALA A 25 -10.40 4.83 9.19
CA ALA A 25 -11.01 4.98 7.86
C ALA A 25 -12.33 5.74 7.89
N LYS A 26 -13.16 5.54 8.93
CA LYS A 26 -14.39 6.32 9.14
C LYS A 26 -14.09 7.80 9.37
N GLU A 27 -13.09 8.12 10.19
CA GLU A 27 -12.65 9.51 10.41
C GLU A 27 -12.19 10.20 9.12
N LEU A 28 -11.62 9.42 8.19
CA LEU A 28 -11.18 9.90 6.86
C LEU A 28 -12.33 9.98 5.84
N GLY A 29 -13.54 9.51 6.17
CA GLY A 29 -14.66 9.41 5.24
C GLY A 29 -14.42 8.42 4.10
N LEU A 30 -13.55 7.43 4.30
CA LEU A 30 -13.24 6.43 3.28
C LEU A 30 -14.31 5.35 3.24
N ASN A 31 -14.79 5.03 2.03
CA ASN A 31 -15.64 3.87 1.81
C ASN A 31 -14.78 2.60 1.71
N LEU A 32 -14.59 1.92 2.84
CA LEU A 32 -13.80 0.69 2.91
C LEU A 32 -14.40 -0.48 2.13
N SER A 33 -15.71 -0.49 1.85
CA SER A 33 -16.39 -1.63 1.24
C SER A 33 -15.81 -1.98 -0.14
N GLU A 34 -15.48 -0.97 -0.95
CA GLU A 34 -14.94 -1.18 -2.30
C GLU A 34 -13.50 -1.73 -2.29
N ILE A 35 -12.68 -1.30 -1.33
CA ILE A 35 -11.29 -1.71 -1.19
C ILE A 35 -11.22 -3.13 -0.59
N THR A 36 -12.02 -3.36 0.45
CA THR A 36 -12.08 -4.65 1.16
C THR A 36 -12.65 -5.77 0.31
N GLU A 37 -13.67 -5.53 -0.52
CA GLU A 37 -14.24 -6.54 -1.42
C GLU A 37 -13.20 -7.11 -2.40
N LYS A 38 -12.31 -6.26 -2.93
CA LYS A 38 -11.26 -6.72 -3.85
C LYS A 38 -10.07 -7.37 -3.14
N ALA A 39 -9.68 -6.88 -1.98
CA ALA A 39 -8.70 -7.56 -1.15
C ALA A 39 -9.18 -8.95 -0.72
N LEU A 40 -10.47 -9.10 -0.41
CA LEU A 40 -11.10 -10.38 -0.13
C LEU A 40 -11.02 -11.37 -1.30
N LYS A 41 -11.07 -10.88 -2.55
CA LYS A 41 -10.82 -11.73 -3.72
C LYS A 41 -9.39 -12.27 -3.74
N ILE A 42 -8.40 -11.47 -3.36
CA ILE A 42 -7.00 -11.95 -3.23
C ILE A 42 -6.89 -12.98 -2.11
N SER A 43 -7.47 -12.71 -0.94
CA SER A 43 -7.45 -13.65 0.20
C SER A 43 -8.13 -14.99 -0.14
N SER A 44 -9.14 -14.99 -1.00
CA SER A 44 -9.79 -16.21 -1.51
C SER A 44 -9.00 -16.98 -2.58
N LEU A 45 -7.89 -16.41 -3.05
CA LEU A 45 -6.95 -17.03 -3.99
C LEU A 45 -5.67 -17.49 -3.27
N SER A 46 -5.69 -17.54 -1.94
CA SER A 46 -4.55 -17.95 -1.12
C SER A 46 -4.11 -19.37 -1.50
N PRO A 47 -2.80 -19.63 -1.64
CA PRO A 47 -2.25 -20.91 -2.11
C PRO A 47 -2.53 -22.12 -1.19
N ASN A 48 -3.17 -21.92 -0.04
CA ASN A 48 -3.59 -22.99 0.88
C ASN A 48 -4.98 -23.57 0.57
N ASP A 49 -5.75 -22.96 -0.33
CA ASP A 49 -6.95 -23.60 -0.85
C ASP A 49 -6.54 -24.48 -2.04
N ASP A 50 -6.69 -25.80 -1.90
CA ASP A 50 -6.41 -26.85 -2.90
C ASP A 50 -7.20 -26.69 -4.23
N LYS A 51 -7.87 -25.54 -4.44
CA LYS A 51 -8.58 -25.17 -5.65
C LYS A 51 -8.09 -23.82 -6.19
N ILE A 52 -7.15 -23.90 -7.12
CA ILE A 52 -7.11 -23.07 -8.35
C ILE A 52 -6.85 -21.56 -8.13
N ALA A 53 -5.59 -21.20 -7.89
CA ALA A 53 -5.07 -19.91 -8.33
C ALA A 53 -3.74 -20.14 -9.06
N THR A 54 -3.73 -20.02 -10.40
CA THR A 54 -2.47 -19.96 -11.13
C THR A 54 -1.70 -18.72 -10.71
N PRO A 55 -0.35 -18.73 -10.73
CA PRO A 55 0.46 -17.54 -10.45
C PRO A 55 0.00 -16.31 -11.23
N ASP A 56 -0.46 -16.50 -12.47
CA ASP A 56 -0.99 -15.44 -13.33
C ASP A 56 -2.30 -14.83 -12.79
N LYS A 57 -3.20 -15.66 -12.27
CA LYS A 57 -4.46 -15.19 -11.70
C LYS A 57 -4.22 -14.43 -10.40
N LEU A 58 -3.30 -14.92 -9.56
CA LEU A 58 -2.91 -14.19 -8.35
C LEU A 58 -2.32 -12.83 -8.70
N ARG A 59 -1.45 -12.79 -9.72
CA ARG A 59 -0.87 -11.57 -10.26
C ARG A 59 -1.93 -10.58 -10.73
N GLU A 60 -2.87 -11.03 -11.54
CA GLU A 60 -3.95 -10.20 -12.08
C GLU A 60 -4.72 -9.49 -10.95
N VAL A 61 -5.08 -10.23 -9.89
CA VAL A 61 -5.83 -9.64 -8.78
C VAL A 61 -4.98 -8.69 -7.96
N TYR A 62 -3.70 -8.99 -7.72
CA TYR A 62 -2.79 -8.04 -7.06
C TYR A 62 -2.66 -6.75 -7.87
N VAL A 63 -2.41 -6.84 -9.18
CA VAL A 63 -2.28 -5.68 -10.06
C VAL A 63 -3.55 -4.82 -10.05
N ASP A 64 -4.73 -5.42 -10.10
CA ASP A 64 -6.01 -4.70 -10.02
C ASP A 64 -6.19 -3.96 -8.67
N VAL A 65 -5.78 -4.58 -7.55
CA VAL A 65 -5.79 -3.93 -6.23
C VAL A 65 -4.79 -2.79 -6.16
N LEU A 66 -3.54 -3.01 -6.61
CA LEU A 66 -2.50 -1.98 -6.61
C LEU A 66 -2.90 -0.77 -7.46
N LYS A 67 -3.45 -0.99 -8.68
CA LYS A 67 -3.97 0.07 -9.57
C LYS A 67 -5.09 0.90 -8.94
N LYS A 68 -5.89 0.31 -8.05
CA LYS A 68 -6.93 1.04 -7.33
C LYS A 68 -6.38 1.83 -6.16
N ILE A 69 -5.51 1.21 -5.38
CA ILE A 69 -4.82 1.86 -4.27
C ILE A 69 -4.01 3.05 -4.81
N SER A 70 -3.34 2.89 -5.94
CA SER A 70 -2.49 3.93 -6.53
C SER A 70 -3.26 5.22 -6.87
N LYS A 71 -4.54 5.12 -7.26
CA LYS A 71 -5.42 6.31 -7.44
C LYS A 71 -5.65 7.06 -6.13
N ILE A 72 -5.75 6.34 -5.02
CA ILE A 72 -5.87 6.92 -3.69
C ILE A 72 -4.55 7.57 -3.31
N LEU A 73 -3.43 6.88 -3.52
CA LEU A 73 -2.09 7.41 -3.25
C LEU A 73 -1.82 8.71 -4.03
N LEU A 74 -2.22 8.78 -5.30
CA LEU A 74 -2.11 9.98 -6.12
C LEU A 74 -2.87 11.16 -5.53
N LYS A 75 -4.09 10.93 -5.03
CA LYS A 75 -4.91 11.99 -4.42
C LYS A 75 -4.29 12.53 -3.13
N TRP A 76 -3.57 11.69 -2.40
CA TRP A 76 -3.03 12.01 -1.08
C TRP A 76 -1.54 12.34 -1.08
N ASP A 77 -0.87 12.17 -2.21
CA ASP A 77 0.57 12.37 -2.39
C ASP A 77 1.37 11.61 -1.32
N ILE A 78 1.20 10.28 -1.33
CA ILE A 78 1.87 9.35 -0.42
C ILE A 78 2.39 8.12 -1.17
N HIS A 79 3.41 7.49 -0.60
CA HIS A 79 3.88 6.17 -1.00
C HIS A 79 3.39 5.15 0.01
N LEU A 80 3.14 3.92 -0.42
CA LEU A 80 2.65 2.85 0.44
C LEU A 80 3.62 1.68 0.46
N LYS A 81 4.06 1.26 1.65
CA LYS A 81 4.83 0.02 1.80
C LYS A 81 3.97 -1.21 1.58
N ILE A 82 4.24 -1.96 0.53
CA ILE A 82 3.47 -3.15 0.11
C ILE A 82 4.23 -4.46 0.27
N GLY A 83 5.49 -4.44 0.70
CA GLY A 83 6.28 -5.64 0.96
C GLY A 83 7.64 -5.30 1.54
N SER A 84 8.33 -6.32 2.04
CA SER A 84 9.73 -6.20 2.46
C SER A 84 10.42 -7.55 2.46
N TYR A 85 11.74 -7.56 2.31
CA TYR A 85 12.58 -8.74 2.56
C TYR A 85 13.95 -8.33 3.08
N THR A 86 14.62 -9.25 3.76
CA THR A 86 16.01 -9.09 4.20
C THR A 86 16.89 -9.97 3.32
N ASP A 87 18.00 -9.44 2.85
CA ASP A 87 18.99 -10.20 2.07
C ASP A 87 20.42 -9.95 2.58
N LEU A 88 21.30 -10.91 2.31
CA LEU A 88 22.72 -10.79 2.65
C LEU A 88 23.47 -10.13 1.48
N VAL A 89 23.96 -8.92 1.68
CA VAL A 89 24.71 -8.17 0.67
C VAL A 89 26.19 -8.19 1.01
N GLU A 90 27.02 -8.49 0.01
CA GLU A 90 28.48 -8.42 0.14
C GLU A 90 29.00 -7.06 -0.31
N PHE A 91 29.86 -6.47 0.51
CA PHE A 91 30.57 -5.23 0.23
C PHE A 91 32.06 -5.53 0.17
N ALA A 92 32.76 -4.92 -0.79
CA ALA A 92 34.20 -4.87 -0.79
C ALA A 92 34.62 -3.43 -0.47
N ASP A 93 35.50 -3.27 0.52
CA ASP A 93 36.13 -1.97 0.77
C ASP A 93 37.20 -1.65 -0.29
N SER A 94 37.81 -0.47 -0.18
CA SER A 94 38.87 -0.03 -1.09
C SER A 94 40.11 -0.94 -1.10
N ASP A 95 40.30 -1.72 -0.03
CA ASP A 95 41.40 -2.67 0.13
C ASP A 95 41.01 -4.09 -0.37
N GLY A 96 39.79 -4.24 -0.91
CA GLY A 96 39.25 -5.51 -1.42
C GLY A 96 38.81 -6.49 -0.33
N LYS A 97 38.78 -6.06 0.94
CA LYS A 97 38.28 -6.89 2.03
C LYS A 97 36.77 -6.96 1.95
N LYS A 98 36.26 -8.19 1.90
CA LYS A 98 34.84 -8.45 1.84
C LYS A 98 34.20 -8.44 3.22
N SER A 99 33.01 -7.86 3.32
CA SER A 99 32.11 -7.99 4.47
C SER A 99 30.70 -8.28 3.99
N SER A 100 29.91 -8.99 4.79
CA SER A 100 28.54 -9.35 4.45
C SER A 100 27.61 -8.77 5.51
N HIS A 101 26.54 -8.09 5.07
CA HIS A 101 25.56 -7.46 5.97
C HIS A 101 24.15 -7.84 5.56
N TYR A 102 23.29 -8.04 6.54
CA TYR A 102 21.86 -8.18 6.29
C TYR A 102 21.25 -6.80 6.05
N ILE A 103 20.61 -6.63 4.90
CA ILE A 103 19.97 -5.39 4.51
C ILE A 103 18.49 -5.65 4.29
N ASP A 104 17.66 -4.80 4.88
CA ASP A 104 16.24 -4.78 4.63
C ASP A 104 15.95 -3.97 3.38
N PHE A 105 15.11 -4.53 2.53
CA PHE A 105 14.60 -3.90 1.33
C PHE A 105 13.09 -3.80 1.39
N ASP A 106 12.57 -2.66 0.96
CA ASP A 106 11.16 -2.33 0.98
C ASP A 106 10.59 -2.16 -0.42
N TYR A 107 9.43 -2.76 -0.65
CA TYR A 107 8.63 -2.51 -1.84
C TYR A 107 7.64 -1.38 -1.56
N LEU A 108 7.79 -0.27 -2.27
CA LEU A 108 6.93 0.90 -2.17
C LEU A 108 6.04 1.01 -3.41
N LEU A 109 4.74 1.09 -3.18
CA LEU A 109 3.74 1.44 -4.18
C LEU A 109 3.67 2.96 -4.30
N SER A 110 3.83 3.44 -5.52
CA SER A 110 3.62 4.82 -5.93
C SER A 110 2.42 4.89 -6.89
N PRO A 111 1.93 6.09 -7.25
CA PRO A 111 0.76 6.23 -8.13
C PRO A 111 0.78 5.43 -9.43
N ASN A 112 1.97 5.21 -10.02
CA ASN A 112 2.11 4.56 -11.33
C ASN A 112 3.04 3.35 -11.35
N GLU A 113 3.72 3.06 -10.24
CA GLU A 113 4.82 2.10 -10.23
C GLU A 113 5.01 1.46 -8.86
N VAL A 114 5.76 0.37 -8.84
CA VAL A 114 6.32 -0.22 -7.63
C VAL A 114 7.83 -0.04 -7.68
N SER A 115 8.43 0.41 -6.59
CA SER A 115 9.88 0.56 -6.46
C SER A 115 10.43 -0.24 -5.30
N LEU A 116 11.68 -0.70 -5.44
CA LEU A 116 12.45 -1.38 -4.41
C LEU A 116 13.49 -0.43 -3.85
N TRP A 117 13.53 -0.31 -2.53
CA TRP A 117 14.43 0.59 -1.80
C TRP A 117 15.20 -0.18 -0.74
N GLY A 118 16.53 -0.05 -0.74
CA GLY A 118 17.38 -0.48 0.37
C GLY A 118 17.37 0.55 1.51
N TYR A 119 17.71 0.11 2.73
CA TYR A 119 17.67 0.85 4.00
C TYR A 119 18.37 2.24 4.02
N SER A 120 19.18 2.59 3.02
CA SER A 120 19.90 3.87 2.96
C SER A 120 20.01 4.44 1.55
N SER A 121 19.25 3.92 0.59
CA SER A 121 19.34 4.39 -0.79
C SER A 121 18.56 5.68 -0.99
N GLU A 122 19.17 6.67 -1.65
CA GLU A 122 18.49 7.90 -2.08
C GLU A 122 17.66 7.68 -3.36
N GLU A 123 17.95 6.60 -4.09
CA GLU A 123 17.28 6.22 -5.33
C GLU A 123 16.76 4.78 -5.26
N PRO A 124 15.70 4.44 -6.00
CA PRO A 124 15.21 3.07 -6.04
C PRO A 124 16.21 2.16 -6.75
N GLU A 125 16.50 1.01 -6.17
CA GLU A 125 17.35 -0.01 -6.79
C GLU A 125 16.69 -0.62 -8.02
N LYS A 126 15.35 -0.65 -8.02
CA LYS A 126 14.56 -1.13 -9.15
C LYS A 126 13.17 -0.52 -9.14
N ILE A 127 12.65 -0.31 -10.35
CA ILE A 127 11.29 0.17 -10.60
C ILE A 127 10.59 -0.82 -11.51
N TRP A 128 9.34 -1.11 -11.23
CA TRP A 128 8.45 -1.92 -12.07
C TRP A 128 7.16 -1.15 -12.35
N GLN A 129 6.70 -1.25 -13.59
CA GLN A 129 5.34 -0.88 -13.95
C GLN A 129 4.38 -2.00 -13.52
N PHE A 130 3.10 -1.67 -13.31
CA PHE A 130 2.12 -2.65 -12.80
C PHE A 130 1.94 -3.87 -13.71
N ASP A 131 2.11 -3.69 -15.01
CA ASP A 131 1.92 -4.74 -16.00
C ASP A 131 3.22 -5.52 -16.31
N ASP A 132 4.31 -5.27 -15.56
CA ASP A 132 5.56 -5.99 -15.74
C ASP A 132 5.45 -7.45 -15.27
N GLU A 133 5.75 -8.38 -16.18
CA GLU A 133 5.80 -9.82 -15.89
C GLU A 133 6.81 -10.20 -14.78
N LYS A 134 7.76 -9.32 -14.47
CA LYS A 134 8.77 -9.57 -13.42
C LYS A 134 8.46 -8.90 -12.08
N LEU A 135 7.24 -8.37 -11.92
CA LEU A 135 6.80 -7.81 -10.64
C LEU A 135 6.83 -8.90 -9.54
N PRO A 136 7.52 -8.69 -8.40
CA PRO A 136 7.76 -9.73 -7.40
C PRO A 136 6.58 -9.88 -6.44
N ILE A 137 5.42 -10.27 -6.97
CA ILE A 137 4.15 -10.31 -6.22
C ILE A 137 4.19 -11.26 -5.02
N ASN A 138 5.02 -12.30 -5.09
CA ASN A 138 5.27 -13.24 -3.99
C ASN A 138 6.04 -12.63 -2.80
N LYS A 139 6.58 -11.42 -2.95
CA LYS A 139 7.25 -10.66 -1.89
C LYS A 139 6.36 -9.58 -1.27
N PHE A 140 5.14 -9.41 -1.80
CA PHE A 140 4.18 -8.46 -1.25
C PHE A 140 3.53 -9.01 0.00
N TYR A 141 3.15 -8.09 0.89
CA TYR A 141 2.33 -8.38 2.04
C TYR A 141 0.96 -8.91 1.62
N PRO A 142 0.31 -9.67 2.50
CA PRO A 142 -1.05 -10.09 2.26
C PRO A 142 -2.00 -8.86 2.20
N PRO A 143 -3.15 -9.00 1.54
CA PRO A 143 -4.05 -7.87 1.25
C PRO A 143 -4.54 -7.09 2.47
N ASP A 144 -4.82 -7.80 3.55
CA ASP A 144 -5.20 -7.22 4.85
C ASP A 144 -4.12 -6.26 5.35
N LYS A 145 -2.85 -6.68 5.32
CA LYS A 145 -1.73 -5.84 5.74
C LYS A 145 -1.50 -4.65 4.80
N ILE A 146 -1.69 -4.82 3.49
CA ILE A 146 -1.62 -3.70 2.52
C ILE A 146 -2.70 -2.65 2.84
N ILE A 147 -3.93 -3.09 3.11
CA ILE A 147 -5.03 -2.18 3.47
C ILE A 147 -4.74 -1.47 4.79
N THR A 148 -4.27 -2.19 5.81
CA THR A 148 -3.91 -1.61 7.10
C THR A 148 -2.85 -0.51 6.92
N ASN A 149 -1.78 -0.81 6.20
CA ASN A 149 -0.73 0.17 5.90
C ASN A 149 -1.29 1.40 5.17
N LEU A 150 -2.19 1.20 4.19
CA LEU A 150 -2.83 2.29 3.45
C LEU A 150 -3.61 3.21 4.39
N ILE A 151 -4.45 2.65 5.25
CA ILE A 151 -5.28 3.42 6.16
C ILE A 151 -4.42 4.16 7.19
N ASP A 152 -3.41 3.50 7.74
CA ASP A 152 -2.50 4.13 8.71
C ASP A 152 -1.73 5.29 8.09
N ASP A 153 -1.20 5.15 6.88
CA ASP A 153 -0.44 6.22 6.23
C ASP A 153 -1.34 7.37 5.77
N LEU A 154 -2.56 7.08 5.29
CA LEU A 154 -3.57 8.11 5.04
C LEU A 154 -3.95 8.85 6.32
N TYR A 155 -4.09 8.13 7.43
CA TYR A 155 -4.42 8.72 8.73
C TYR A 155 -3.31 9.66 9.21
N LYS A 156 -2.05 9.20 9.18
CA LYS A 156 -0.88 10.03 9.52
C LYS A 156 -0.82 11.28 8.65
N LYS A 157 -0.93 11.13 7.32
CA LYS A 157 -0.92 12.27 6.38
C LYS A 157 -2.06 13.25 6.68
N SER A 158 -3.25 12.76 7.01
CA SER A 158 -4.39 13.62 7.38
C SER A 158 -4.13 14.47 8.64
N LYS A 159 -3.45 13.89 9.66
CA LYS A 159 -3.09 14.59 10.88
C LYS A 159 -2.04 15.65 10.61
N CYS A 160 -0.98 15.31 9.87
CA CYS A 160 0.03 16.27 9.43
C CYS A 160 -0.59 17.43 8.64
N ASN A 161 -1.52 17.15 7.71
CA ASN A 161 -2.19 18.18 6.93
C ASN A 161 -3.03 19.12 7.81
N LYS A 162 -3.76 18.59 8.80
CA LYS A 162 -4.51 19.43 9.77
C LYS A 162 -3.58 20.35 10.56
N GLU A 163 -2.44 19.84 11.01
CA GLU A 163 -1.43 20.64 11.72
C GLU A 163 -0.81 21.72 10.83
N ILE A 164 -0.50 21.39 9.57
CA ILE A 164 0.03 22.36 8.59
C ILE A 164 -0.99 23.46 8.35
N ILE A 165 -2.26 23.13 8.13
CA ILE A 165 -3.34 24.12 7.94
C ILE A 165 -3.45 25.05 9.16
N ASN A 166 -3.42 24.50 10.37
CA ASN A 166 -3.47 25.31 11.60
C ASN A 166 -2.26 26.26 11.71
N LYS A 167 -1.04 25.79 11.41
CA LYS A 167 0.16 26.63 11.41
C LYS A 167 0.07 27.75 10.36
N LEU A 168 -0.42 27.43 9.16
CA LEU A 168 -0.62 28.42 8.10
C LEU A 168 -1.69 29.47 8.46
N GLN A 169 -2.76 29.08 9.14
CA GLN A 169 -3.76 30.01 9.66
C GLN A 169 -3.18 30.96 10.72
N ILE A 170 -2.36 30.44 11.64
CA ILE A 170 -1.64 31.27 12.62
C ILE A 170 -0.71 32.27 11.91
N LEU A 171 0.09 31.80 10.95
CA LEU A 171 0.97 32.65 10.14
C LEU A 171 0.19 33.73 9.40
N LYS A 172 -0.93 33.39 8.78
CA LYS A 172 -1.83 34.34 8.11
C LYS A 172 -2.32 35.42 9.08
N ASN A 173 -2.81 35.03 10.25
CA ASN A 173 -3.32 35.98 11.26
C ASN A 173 -2.21 36.93 11.75
N ILE A 174 -0.97 36.45 11.91
CA ILE A 174 0.17 37.30 12.27
C ILE A 174 0.44 38.34 11.18
N LEU A 175 0.45 37.92 9.91
CA LEU A 175 0.70 38.82 8.78
C LEU A 175 -0.38 39.90 8.66
N GLU A 176 -1.65 39.53 8.83
CA GLU A 176 -2.78 40.48 8.83
C GLU A 176 -2.65 41.52 9.96
N LEU A 177 -2.17 41.13 11.14
CA LEU A 177 -1.92 42.05 12.26
C LEU A 177 -0.74 43.00 12.02
N THR A 178 0.30 42.54 11.32
CA THR A 178 1.45 43.40 10.96
C THR A 178 1.15 44.38 9.82
N ASP A 179 0.18 44.08 8.95
CA ASP A 179 -0.26 45.01 7.91
C ASP A 179 -1.26 46.06 8.46
N LEU A 180 -1.99 45.76 9.54
CA LEU A 180 -2.86 46.70 10.26
C LEU A 180 -2.11 47.72 11.15
N THR A 181 -0.80 47.57 11.30
CA THR A 181 0.05 48.45 12.14
C THR A 181 0.92 49.42 11.33
N LYS A 182 0.67 49.54 10.01
CA LYS A 182 1.20 50.59 9.13
C LYS A 182 0.16 51.64 8.83
#